data_AF-A0A847AQW9-F1
#
_entry.id   AF-A0A847AQW9-F1
#
_cell.length_a   1.000
_cell.length_b   1.000
_cell.length_c   1.000
_cell.angle_alpha   90.00
_cell.angle_beta   90.00
_cell.angle_gamma   90.00
#
_symmetry.space_group_name_H-M   'P 1'
#
loop_
_entity.id
_entity.type
_entity.pdbx_description
1 polymer ?
#
loop_
_entity_poly.entity_id
_entity_poly.type
_entity_poly.pdbx_seq_one_letter_code
_entity_poly.pdbx_strand_id
1 'polypeptide(L)'
;MSFIGILVSLSLLMYGAYKGVSVLILGPALAAAAILVSGEYSVLAGYTEIYIPEFAKYLNNLPIFFFGAIFGKVMDASGSAKSIANYIILKLGKDRAILAVVLSTALLVYGGVS
;
A
#
# COMPACT_ATOMS: atom_id res chain seq x y z
N MET A 1 11.98 -10.04 -20.77
CA MET A 1 11.54 -10.86 -19.61
C MET A 1 11.13 -10.03 -18.39
N SER A 2 11.80 -8.91 -18.07
CA SER A 2 11.50 -8.10 -16.87
C SER A 2 10.03 -7.62 -16.74
N PHE A 3 9.42 -7.03 -17.78
CA PHE A 3 8.05 -6.48 -17.66
C PHE A 3 6.96 -7.53 -17.39
N ILE A 4 7.02 -8.68 -18.10
CA ILE A 4 6.07 -9.78 -17.90
C ILE A 4 6.24 -10.37 -16.50
N GLY A 5 7.47 -10.52 -16.01
CA GLY A 5 7.73 -10.99 -14.65
C GLY A 5 7.16 -10.07 -13.58
N ILE A 6 7.27 -8.74 -13.78
CA ILE A 6 6.67 -7.74 -12.89
C ILE A 6 5.14 -7.86 -12.90
N LEU A 7 4.51 -7.96 -14.07
CA LEU A 7 3.05 -8.10 -14.18
C LEU A 7 2.52 -9.36 -13.49
N VAL A 8 3.20 -10.50 -13.67
CA VAL A 8 2.82 -11.77 -13.04
C VAL A 8 2.98 -11.69 -11.52
N SER A 9 4.12 -11.18 -11.04
CA SER A 9 4.37 -11.03 -9.60
C SER A 9 3.35 -10.09 -8.94
N LEU A 10 3.07 -8.94 -9.56
CA LEU A 10 2.07 -8.00 -9.07
C LEU A 10 0.67 -8.62 -9.06
N SER A 11 0.29 -9.34 -10.11
CA SER A 11 -1.02 -10.00 -10.21
C SER A 11 -1.20 -11.06 -9.11
N LEU A 12 -0.16 -11.86 -8.83
CA LEU A 12 -0.18 -12.84 -7.75
C LEU A 12 -0.25 -12.17 -6.37
N LEU A 13 0.49 -11.09 -6.16
CA LEU A 13 0.44 -10.31 -4.93
C LEU A 13 -0.95 -9.75 -4.69
N MET A 14 -1.53 -9.08 -5.70
CA MET A 14 -2.88 -8.51 -5.60
C MET A 14 -3.92 -9.61 -5.33
N TYR A 15 -3.85 -10.73 -6.05
CA TYR A 15 -4.76 -11.86 -5.84
C TYR A 15 -4.68 -12.41 -4.41
N GLY A 16 -3.46 -12.62 -3.89
CA GLY A 16 -3.27 -13.07 -2.52
C GLY A 16 -3.76 -12.06 -1.47
N ALA A 17 -3.51 -10.77 -1.71
CA ALA A 17 -3.93 -9.69 -0.82
C ALA A 17 -5.46 -9.58 -0.76
N TYR A 18 -6.16 -9.71 -1.90
CA TYR A 18 -7.62 -9.73 -1.94
C TYR A 18 -8.23 -10.96 -1.25
N LYS A 19 -7.49 -12.06 -1.14
CA LYS A 19 -7.89 -13.23 -0.33
C LYS A 19 -7.64 -13.07 1.17
N GLY A 20 -7.17 -11.90 1.62
CA GLY A 20 -6.92 -11.62 3.04
C GLY A 20 -5.58 -12.15 3.55
N VAL A 21 -4.70 -12.64 2.66
CA VAL A 21 -3.33 -12.99 3.07
C VAL A 21 -2.55 -11.69 3.25
N SER A 22 -1.85 -11.56 4.38
CA SER A 22 -1.04 -10.38 4.66
C SER A 22 0.03 -10.17 3.58
N VAL A 23 0.11 -8.94 3.06
CA VAL A 23 1.15 -8.53 2.10
C VAL A 23 2.55 -8.75 2.68
N LEU A 24 2.68 -8.64 4.01
CA LEU A 24 3.94 -8.89 4.73
C LEU A 24 4.42 -10.34 4.60
N ILE A 25 3.51 -11.29 4.41
CA ILE A 25 3.81 -12.72 4.18
C ILE A 25 3.99 -12.99 2.69
N LEU A 26 3.12 -12.40 1.85
CA LEU A 26 3.17 -12.58 0.39
C LEU A 26 4.45 -12.05 -0.23
N GLY A 27 4.95 -10.89 0.22
CA GLY A 27 6.17 -10.28 -0.30
C GLY A 27 7.37 -11.22 -0.29
N PRO A 28 7.80 -11.74 0.89
CA PRO A 28 8.89 -12.69 0.97
C PRO A 28 8.61 -14.00 0.21
N ALA A 29 7.38 -14.52 0.27
CA ALA A 29 7.03 -15.76 -0.42
C ALA A 29 7.13 -15.63 -1.96
N LEU A 30 6.61 -14.52 -2.51
CA LEU A 30 6.67 -14.24 -3.95
C LEU A 30 8.10 -13.88 -4.39
N ALA A 31 8.89 -13.22 -3.54
CA ALA A 31 10.31 -13.00 -3.80
C ALA A 31 11.08 -14.33 -3.89
N ALA A 32 10.87 -15.24 -2.94
CA ALA A 32 11.48 -16.57 -2.97
C ALA A 32 11.05 -17.37 -4.21
N ALA A 33 9.76 -17.32 -4.57
CA ALA A 33 9.26 -17.95 -5.79
C ALA A 33 9.88 -17.34 -7.06
N ALA A 34 10.04 -16.01 -7.12
CA ALA A 34 10.65 -15.33 -8.26
C ALA A 34 12.13 -15.70 -8.43
N ILE A 35 12.90 -15.78 -7.33
CA ILE A 35 14.31 -16.20 -7.34
C ILE A 35 14.43 -17.67 -7.77
N LEU A 36 13.53 -18.53 -7.29
CA LEU A 36 13.50 -19.95 -7.69
C LEU A 36 13.25 -20.10 -9.20
N VAL A 37 12.33 -19.30 -9.75
CA VAL A 37 11.98 -19.34 -11.18
C VAL A 37 13.05 -18.68 -12.05
N SER A 38 13.78 -17.67 -11.57
CA SER A 38 14.83 -17.01 -12.35
C SER A 38 16.04 -17.93 -12.58
N GLY A 39 16.36 -18.81 -11.63
CA GLY A 39 17.47 -19.77 -11.74
C GLY A 39 18.87 -19.14 -11.75
N GLU A 40 18.96 -17.82 -11.58
CA GLU A 40 20.22 -17.06 -11.62
C GLU A 40 21.03 -17.17 -10.32
N TYR A 41 20.35 -17.44 -9.20
CA TYR A 41 20.94 -17.53 -7.87
C TYR A 41 20.43 -18.76 -7.12
N SER A 42 21.22 -19.24 -6.16
CA SER A 42 20.66 -20.10 -5.10
C SER A 42 19.54 -19.36 -4.38
N VAL A 43 18.42 -20.02 -4.11
CA VAL A 43 17.26 -19.42 -3.43
C VAL A 43 17.68 -18.72 -2.15
N LEU A 44 18.57 -19.35 -1.37
CA LEU A 44 19.08 -18.77 -0.13
C LEU A 44 19.89 -17.49 -0.40
N ALA A 45 20.82 -17.54 -1.35
CA ALA A 45 21.68 -16.40 -1.70
C ALA A 45 20.87 -15.21 -2.24
N GLY A 46 19.96 -15.43 -3.19
CA GLY A 46 19.10 -14.37 -3.70
C GLY A 46 18.20 -13.78 -2.60
N TYR A 47 17.73 -14.61 -1.67
CA TYR A 47 16.89 -14.14 -0.57
C TYR A 47 17.68 -13.29 0.44
N THR A 48 18.88 -13.73 0.83
CA THR A 48 19.70 -13.03 1.84
C THR A 48 20.48 -11.84 1.29
N GLU A 49 20.94 -11.90 0.04
CA GLU A 49 21.83 -10.88 -0.54
C GLU A 49 21.07 -9.85 -1.38
N ILE A 50 19.88 -10.17 -1.88
CA ILE A 50 19.09 -9.26 -2.72
C ILE A 50 17.82 -8.82 -1.98
N TYR A 51 16.95 -9.77 -1.60
CA TYR A 51 15.64 -9.43 -1.01
C TYR A 51 15.77 -8.77 0.37
N ILE A 52 16.52 -9.36 1.30
CA ILE A 52 16.66 -8.86 2.67
C ILE A 52 17.21 -7.41 2.72
N PRO A 53 18.28 -7.04 1.99
CA PRO A 53 18.79 -5.67 1.98
C PRO A 53 17.77 -4.66 1.42
N GLU A 54 17.06 -5.00 0.35
CA GLU A 54 16.01 -4.14 -0.21
C GLU A 54 14.82 -3.98 0.75
N PHE A 55 14.42 -5.07 1.41
CA PHE A 55 13.42 -5.04 2.45
C PHE A 55 13.86 -4.19 3.66
N ALA A 56 15.12 -4.29 4.08
CA ALA A 56 15.66 -3.47 5.17
C ALA A 56 15.64 -1.97 4.84
N LYS A 57 15.92 -1.58 3.59
CA LYS A 57 15.75 -0.19 3.13
C LYS A 57 14.30 0.28 3.27
N TYR A 58 13.32 -0.56 2.94
CA TYR A 58 11.91 -0.25 3.19
C TYR A 58 11.61 -0.10 4.68
N LEU A 59 12.15 -0.97 5.53
CA LEU A 59 12.01 -0.88 6.99
C LEU A 59 12.60 0.40 7.58
N ASN A 60 13.59 1.02 6.95
CA ASN A 60 14.08 2.33 7.42
C ASN A 60 13.02 3.44 7.32
N ASN A 61 12.08 3.32 6.37
CA ASN A 61 10.97 4.27 6.17
C ASN A 61 9.69 3.87 6.93
N LEU A 62 9.66 2.68 7.53
CA LEU A 62 8.54 2.17 8.31
C LEU A 62 8.03 3.13 9.40
N PRO A 63 8.86 3.91 10.11
CA PRO A 63 8.35 4.92 11.06
C PRO A 63 7.36 5.91 10.44
N ILE A 64 7.60 6.35 9.19
CA ILE A 64 6.69 7.28 8.49
C ILE A 64 5.33 6.63 8.27
N PHE A 65 5.30 5.35 7.88
CA PHE A 65 4.06 4.59 7.73
C PHE A 65 3.33 4.39 9.07
N PHE A 66 4.06 4.14 10.16
CA PHE A 66 3.48 4.05 11.50
C PHE A 66 2.87 5.37 11.96
N PHE A 67 3.57 6.49 11.80
CA PHE A 67 3.03 7.81 12.12
C PHE A 67 1.82 8.16 11.25
N GLY A 68 1.84 7.80 9.96
CA GLY A 68 0.69 7.93 9.07
C GLY A 68 -0.53 7.13 9.56
N ALA A 69 -0.33 5.87 9.95
CA ALA A 69 -1.40 5.03 10.48
C ALA A 69 -1.99 5.58 11.80
N ILE A 70 -1.13 6.08 12.71
CA ILE A 70 -1.58 6.73 13.96
C ILE A 70 -2.37 8.00 13.63
N PHE A 71 -1.86 8.85 12.73
CA PHE A 71 -2.54 10.06 12.29
C PHE A 71 -3.91 9.75 11.70
N GLY A 72 -4.00 8.78 10.79
CA GLY A 72 -5.26 8.29 10.23
C GLY A 72 -6.23 7.84 11.32
N LYS A 73 -5.75 7.11 12.34
CA LYS A 73 -6.60 6.67 13.44
C LYS A 73 -7.09 7.81 14.34
N VAL A 74 -6.24 8.80 14.60
CA VAL A 74 -6.63 10.01 15.35
C VAL A 74 -7.64 10.84 14.57
N MET A 75 -7.46 10.97 13.25
CA MET A 75 -8.39 11.67 12.36
C MET A 75 -9.77 11.01 12.31
N ASP A 76 -9.82 9.68 12.29
CA ASP A 76 -11.03 8.87 12.41
C ASP A 76 -11.69 9.06 13.79
N ALA A 77 -10.93 8.82 14.86
CA ALA A 77 -11.45 8.88 16.24
C ALA A 77 -11.92 10.28 16.66
N SER A 78 -11.28 11.34 16.16
CA SER A 78 -11.67 12.73 16.43
C SER A 78 -12.88 13.20 15.60
N GLY A 79 -13.28 12.45 14.56
CA GLY A 79 -14.30 12.88 13.61
C GLY A 79 -13.86 13.99 12.65
N SER A 80 -12.58 14.38 12.67
CA SER A 80 -12.02 15.43 11.81
C SER A 80 -12.17 15.09 10.34
N ALA A 81 -11.92 13.83 9.96
CA ALA A 81 -12.12 13.35 8.59
C ALA A 81 -13.57 13.54 8.12
N LYS A 82 -14.55 13.26 8.98
CA LYS A 82 -15.98 13.43 8.70
C LYS A 82 -16.36 14.91 8.58
N SER A 83 -15.79 15.78 9.41
CA SER A 83 -16.00 17.23 9.33
C SER A 83 -15.52 17.81 8.00
N ILE A 84 -14.31 17.43 7.56
CA ILE A 84 -13.74 17.85 6.27
C ILE A 84 -14.61 17.38 5.11
N ALA A 85 -15.01 16.10 5.09
CA ALA A 85 -15.87 15.56 4.05
C ALA A 85 -17.21 16.31 3.97
N ASN A 86 -17.85 16.56 5.11
CA ASN A 86 -19.11 17.31 5.16
C ASN A 86 -18.94 18.75 4.67
N TYR A 87 -17.84 19.42 5.03
CA TYR A 87 -17.54 20.77 4.54
C TYR A 87 -17.45 20.81 3.00
N ILE A 88 -16.74 19.86 2.41
CA ILE A 88 -16.58 19.76 0.95
C ILE A 88 -17.92 19.49 0.27
N ILE A 89 -18.72 18.56 0.80
CA ILE A 89 -20.05 18.21 0.28
C ILE A 89 -21.00 19.42 0.34
N LEU A 90 -21.04 20.13 1.48
CA LEU A 90 -21.90 21.31 1.65
C LEU A 90 -21.50 22.45 0.71
N LYS A 91 -20.20 22.63 0.45
CA LYS A 91 -19.70 23.72 -0.38
C LYS A 91 -19.89 23.49 -1.87
N LEU A 92 -19.84 22.23 -2.32
CA LEU A 92 -20.02 21.87 -3.73
C LEU A 92 -21.48 21.63 -4.10
N GLY A 93 -22.32 21.28 -3.11
CA GLY A 93 -23.73 20.99 -3.33
C GLY A 93 -23.96 19.58 -3.90
N LYS A 94 -25.23 19.16 -3.87
CA LYS A 94 -25.67 17.80 -4.22
C LYS A 94 -25.44 17.47 -5.70
N ASP A 95 -25.48 18.48 -6.58
CA ASP A 95 -25.31 18.31 -8.03
C ASP A 95 -23.89 17.87 -8.41
N ARG A 96 -22.91 18.05 -7.51
CA ARG A 96 -21.49 17.70 -7.71
C ARG A 96 -21.01 16.62 -6.74
N ALA A 97 -21.89 15.67 -6.39
CA ALA A 97 -21.59 14.60 -5.44
C ALA A 97 -20.33 13.79 -5.78
N ILE A 98 -20.15 13.40 -7.06
CA ILE A 98 -18.96 12.65 -7.51
C ILE A 98 -17.69 13.46 -7.24
N LEU A 99 -17.69 14.74 -7.60
CA LEU A 99 -16.54 15.62 -7.42
C LEU A 99 -16.26 15.89 -5.94
N ALA A 100 -17.30 15.99 -5.10
CA ALA A 100 -17.16 16.13 -3.67
C ALA A 100 -16.52 14.89 -3.02
N VAL A 101 -16.91 13.68 -3.44
CA VAL A 101 -16.31 12.43 -2.97
C VAL A 101 -14.85 12.34 -3.41
N VAL A 102 -14.57 12.56 -4.71
CA VAL A 102 -13.19 12.51 -5.23
C VAL A 102 -12.28 13.51 -4.53
N LEU A 103 -12.72 14.76 -4.31
CA LEU A 103 -11.94 15.76 -3.60
C LEU A 103 -11.75 15.41 -2.12
N SER A 104 -12.81 14.90 -1.47
CA SER A 104 -12.71 14.46 -0.07
C SER A 104 -11.71 13.31 0.07
N THR A 105 -11.80 12.29 -0.77
CA THR A 105 -10.87 11.16 -0.79
C THR A 105 -9.46 11.62 -1.13
N ALA A 106 -9.26 12.45 -2.17
CA ALA A 106 -7.94 12.93 -2.55
C ALA A 106 -7.26 13.72 -1.41
N LEU A 107 -8.01 14.61 -0.75
CA LEU A 107 -7.50 15.48 0.30
C LEU A 107 -7.20 14.68 1.59
N LEU A 108 -8.08 13.73 1.95
CA LEU A 108 -7.88 12.87 3.12
C LEU A 108 -6.74 11.85 2.90
N VAL A 109 -6.68 11.21 1.72
CA VAL A 109 -5.61 10.26 1.37
C VAL A 109 -4.25 10.97 1.31
N TYR A 110 -4.19 12.18 0.75
CA TYR A 110 -2.96 12.99 0.79
C TYR A 110 -2.54 13.33 2.23
N GLY A 111 -3.50 13.55 3.12
CA GLY A 111 -3.26 13.73 4.55
C GLY A 111 -2.81 12.46 5.28
N GLY A 112 -2.80 11.29 4.64
CA GLY A 112 -2.51 10.01 5.29
C GLY A 112 -3.70 9.40 6.02
N VAL A 113 -4.93 9.80 5.66
CA VAL A 113 -6.19 9.24 6.19
C VAL A 113 -6.84 8.44 5.06
N SER A 114 -6.84 7.11 5.20
CA SER A 114 -7.47 6.17 4.26
C SER A 114 -8.19 5.06 5.00
#